data_AF-A0A835FVR0-F1
#
_entry.id   AF-A0A835FVR0-F1
#
_cell.length_a   1.000
_cell.length_b   1.000
_cell.length_c   1.000
_cell.angle_alpha   90.00
_cell.angle_beta   90.00
_cell.angle_gamma   90.00
#
_symmetry.space_group_name_H-M   'P 1'
#
loop_
_entity.id
_entity.type
_entity.pdbx_description
1 polymer ?
#
loop_
_entity_poly.entity_id
_entity_poly.type
_entity_poly.pdbx_seq_one_letter_code
_entity_poly.pdbx_strand_id
1 'polypeptide(L)' 'MDTTMMPKIADFGLSRILDPLKSQTRIHGTVAGSLGYMAPEYLLEGVVSPKADVFSLGKIFMEIVTGQRDCP' A
#
# COMPACT_ATOMS: atom_id res chain seq x y z
N MET A 1 -6.45 -16.79 -2.22
CA MET A 1 -7.19 -17.37 -1.08
C MET A 1 -6.79 -18.83 -0.95
N ASP A 2 -6.82 -19.38 0.25
CA ASP A 2 -6.61 -20.82 0.43
C ASP A 2 -7.90 -21.61 0.27
N THR A 3 -7.82 -22.93 0.48
CA THR A 3 -8.97 -23.85 0.39
C THR A 3 -10.08 -23.54 1.40
N THR A 4 -9.81 -22.68 2.38
CA THR A 4 -10.76 -22.25 3.42
C THR A 4 -11.28 -20.83 3.19
N MET A 5 -11.04 -20.24 2.01
CA MET A 5 -11.40 -18.86 1.67
C MET A 5 -10.79 -17.80 2.60
N MET A 6 -9.66 -18.11 3.25
CA MET A 6 -8.97 -17.14 4.10
C MET A 6 -8.18 -16.14 3.22
N PRO A 7 -8.37 -14.82 3.41
CA PRO A 7 -7.55 -13.82 2.75
C PRO A 7 -6.11 -13.88 3.28
N LYS A 8 -5.14 -13.80 2.39
CA LYS A 8 -3.71 -13.80 2.70
C LYS A 8 -3.05 -12.64 1.96
N ILE A 9 -2.21 -11.90 2.67
CA ILE A 9 -1.38 -10.87 2.05
C ILE A 9 -0.24 -11.58 1.32
N ALA A 10 -0.02 -11.20 0.07
CA ALA A 10 1.02 -11.73 -0.80
C ALA A 10 1.72 -10.56 -1.50
N ASP A 11 2.78 -10.88 -2.25
CA ASP A 11 3.61 -9.89 -2.97
C ASP A 11 4.32 -8.88 -2.05
N PHE A 12 5.38 -9.36 -1.40
CA PHE A 12 6.27 -8.54 -0.57
C PHE A 12 7.43 -7.94 -1.36
N GLY A 13 7.35 -7.89 -2.71
CA GLY A 13 8.47 -7.45 -3.57
C GLY A 13 8.91 -6.00 -3.34
N LEU A 14 8.01 -5.16 -2.81
CA LEU A 14 8.28 -3.77 -2.45
C LEU A 14 8.33 -3.54 -0.92
N SER A 15 8.15 -4.60 -0.11
CA SER A 15 8.13 -4.48 1.34
C SER A 15 9.50 -4.12 1.91
N ARG A 16 9.50 -3.31 2.97
CA ARG A 16 10.72 -2.80 3.59
C ARG A 16 10.63 -2.88 5.10
N ILE A 17 11.75 -3.23 5.73
CA ILE A 17 11.89 -3.14 7.19
C ILE A 17 12.19 -1.67 7.52
N LEU A 18 11.31 -1.06 8.31
CA LEU A 18 11.53 0.27 8.87
C LEU A 18 12.32 0.15 10.17
N ASP A 19 13.20 1.12 10.42
CA ASP A 19 13.88 1.27 11.70
C ASP A 19 12.83 1.52 12.79
N PRO A 20 12.79 0.75 13.89
CA PRO A 20 11.81 0.95 14.97
C PRO A 20 11.80 2.36 15.56
N LEU A 21 12.91 3.09 15.47
CA LEU A 21 13.04 4.47 15.93
C LEU A 21 12.53 5.50 14.91
N LYS A 22 12.26 5.09 13.67
CA LYS A 22 11.81 5.96 12.57
C LYS A 22 10.45 5.47 12.06
N SER A 23 9.43 6.30 12.24
CA SER A 23 8.06 6.01 11.77
C SER A 23 7.88 6.11 10.24
N GLN A 24 8.91 6.57 9.51
CA GLN A 24 8.88 6.73 8.07
C GLN A 24 10.29 6.67 7.45
N THR A 25 10.38 6.32 6.18
CA THR A 25 11.59 6.36 5.36
C THR A 25 11.26 6.97 4.00
N ARG A 26 12.23 7.63 3.36
CA ARG A 26 12.06 8.22 2.03
C ARG A 26 12.75 7.36 0.97
N ILE A 27 12.06 7.07 -0.13
CA ILE A 27 12.70 6.43 -1.29
C ILE A 27 13.42 7.51 -2.10
N HIS A 28 14.70 7.31 -2.33
CA HIS A 28 15.50 8.09 -3.27
C HIS A 28 15.53 7.33 -4.60
N GLY A 29 14.63 7.67 -5.53
CA GLY A 29 14.51 6.99 -6.82
C GLY A 29 13.08 6.96 -7.35
N THR A 30 12.83 6.08 -8.33
CA THR A 30 11.50 5.90 -8.92
C THR A 30 10.53 5.28 -7.92
N VAL A 31 9.39 5.94 -7.71
CA VAL A 31 8.26 5.42 -6.92
C VAL A 31 7.66 4.22 -7.65
N ALA A 32 7.51 3.09 -6.96
CA ALA A 32 7.00 1.84 -7.54
C ALA A 32 5.78 1.31 -6.77
N GLY A 33 4.84 0.69 -7.49
CA GLY A 33 3.62 0.06 -6.96
C GLY A 33 2.40 0.32 -7.86
N SER A 34 1.20 0.02 -7.36
CA SER A 34 -0.04 0.11 -8.15
C SER A 34 -0.67 1.51 -8.08
N LEU A 35 -0.74 2.19 -9.23
CA LEU A 35 -1.39 3.50 -9.36
C LEU A 35 -2.85 3.41 -8.87
N GLY A 36 -3.31 4.40 -8.10
CA GLY A 36 -4.66 4.43 -7.50
C GLY A 36 -4.75 3.79 -6.11
N TYR A 37 -3.82 2.93 -5.72
CA TYR A 37 -3.73 2.40 -4.35
C TYR A 37 -2.67 3.13 -3.52
N MET A 38 -1.70 3.77 -4.16
CA MET A 38 -0.64 4.50 -3.49
C MET A 38 -1.15 5.73 -2.73
N ALA A 39 -0.60 5.93 -1.53
CA ALA A 39 -0.82 7.13 -0.75
C ALA A 39 -0.23 8.37 -1.44
N PRO A 40 -0.86 9.55 -1.32
CA PRO A 40 -0.39 10.77 -1.97
C PRO A 40 1.01 11.21 -1.49
N GLU A 41 1.33 11.03 -0.21
CA GLU A 41 2.65 11.29 0.35
C GLU A 41 3.73 10.36 -0.23
N TYR A 42 3.35 9.14 -0.62
CA TYR A 42 4.25 8.21 -1.27
C TYR A 42 4.50 8.62 -2.74
N LEU A 43 3.46 9.07 -3.45
CA LEU A 43 3.57 9.53 -4.84
C LEU A 43 4.37 10.83 -4.98
N LEU A 44 4.11 11.81 -4.11
CA LEU A 44 4.66 13.16 -4.22
C LEU A 44 6.05 13.27 -3.59
N GLU A 45 6.25 12.63 -2.44
CA GLU A 45 7.45 12.81 -1.64
C GLU A 45 8.31 11.55 -1.57
N GLY A 46 7.80 10.40 -2.04
CA GLY A 46 8.47 9.12 -1.88
C GLY A 46 8.47 8.63 -0.42
N VAL A 47 7.55 9.12 0.42
CA VAL A 47 7.51 8.78 1.84
C VAL A 47 6.82 7.43 2.03
N VAL A 48 7.56 6.47 2.59
CA VAL A 48 7.08 5.15 3.02
C VAL A 48 6.87 5.20 4.52
N SER A 49 5.66 4.88 4.95
CA SER A 49 5.30 4.80 6.36
C SER A 49 4.16 3.79 6.54
N PRO A 50 3.93 3.31 7.77
CA PRO A 50 2.74 2.48 8.05
C PRO A 50 1.42 3.17 7.69
N LYS A 51 1.38 4.52 7.67
CA LYS A 51 0.18 5.27 7.26
C LYS A 51 -0.10 5.15 5.76
N ALA A 52 0.94 5.05 4.93
CA ALA A 52 0.78 4.83 3.50
C ALA A 52 0.16 3.46 3.21
N ASP A 53 0.51 2.44 4.00
CA ASP A 53 -0.11 1.11 3.91
C ASP A 53 -1.58 1.14 4.35
N VAL A 54 -1.91 1.90 5.40
CA VAL A 54 -3.30 2.09 5.85
C VAL A 54 -4.15 2.77 4.77
N PHE A 55 -3.62 3.76 4.06
CA PHE A 55 -4.32 4.38 2.94
C PHE A 55 -4.62 3.36 1.83
N SER A 56 -3.62 2.57 1.44
CA SER A 56 -3.75 1.55 0.41
C SER A 56 -4.79 0.49 0.80
N LEU A 57 -4.80 0.07 2.06
CA LEU A 57 -5.81 -0.82 2.61
C LEU A 57 -7.22 -0.20 2.58
N GLY A 58 -7.35 1.10 2.87
CA GLY A 58 -8.61 1.83 2.78
C GLY A 58 -9.19 1.81 1.36
N LYS A 59 -8.35 1.96 0.33
CA LYS A 59 -8.76 1.81 -1.08
C LYS A 59 -9.25 0.40 -1.40
N ILE A 60 -8.56 -0.64 -0.92
CA ILE A 60 -8.99 -2.04 -1.07
C ILE A 60 -10.35 -2.26 -0.40
N PHE A 61 -10.56 -1.75 0.82
CA PHE A 61 -11.85 -1.86 1.49
C PHE A 61 -12.96 -1.15 0.72
N MET A 62 -12.71 0.04 0.19
CA MET A 62 -13.70 0.72 -0.65
C MET A 62 -14.05 -0.13 -1.87
N GLU A 63 -13.07 -0.68 -2.59
CA GLU A 63 -13.32 -1.55 -3.75
C GLU A 63 -14.17 -2.78 -3.38
N ILE A 64 -13.90 -3.40 -2.23
CA ILE A 64 -14.67 -4.56 -1.75
C ILE A 64 -16.12 -4.17 -1.42
N VAL A 65 -16.32 -3.02 -0.75
CA VAL A 65 -17.65 -2.57 -0.30
C VAL A 65 -18.49 -2.06 -1.47
N THR A 66 -17.91 -1.31 -2.39
CA THR A 66 -18.61 -0.74 -3.55
C THR A 66 -18.76 -1.75 -4.69
N GLY A 67 -17.91 -2.78 -4.72
CA GLY A 67 -17.77 -3.68 -5.87
C GLY A 67 -17.22 -2.98 -7.12
N GLN A 68 -16.78 -1.73 -6.99
CA GLN A 68 -16.26 -0.92 -8.08
C GLN A 68 -14.76 -0.75 -7.94
N ARG A 69 -14.05 -1.09 -9.01
CA ARG A 69 -12.67 -0.66 -9.19
C ARG A 69 -12.72 0.76 -9.70
N ASP A 70 -12.64 1.73 -8.80
CA ASP A 70 -12.35 3.10 -9.16
C ASP A 70 -10.93 3.15 -9.74
N CYS A 71 -10.83 2.94 -11.06
CA CYS A 71 -9.66 3.30 -11.86
C CYS A 71 -9.75 4.79 -12.19
N PRO A 72 -8.85 5.64 -11.67
CA PRO A 72 -8.41 6.82 -12.40
C PRO A 72 -7.38 6.45 -13.48
#